data_AF-A0A938Q9X8-F1
#
_entry.id   AF-A0A938Q9X8-F1
#
_cell.length_a   1.000
_cell.length_b   1.000
_cell.length_c   1.000
_cell.angle_alpha   90.00
_cell.angle_beta   90.00
_cell.angle_gamma   90.00
#
_symmetry.space_group_name_H-M   'P 1'
#
loop_
_entity.id
_entity.type
_entity.pdbx_description
1 polymer ?
#
loop_
_entity_poly.entity_id
_entity_poly.type
_entity_poly.pdbx_seq_one_letter_code
_entity_poly.pdbx_strand_id
1 'polypeptide(L)'
;MRELILATCHDARPESPPAQLLCDVDLAVLGADADRYAEFELQVRAEHWWMPTALYRKHRAEILTSYARRPSIFATHEFRERFEHQARNNIVWGLEQLSIGSATFRWTARF
;
A
#
# COMPACT_ATOMS: atom_id res chain seq x y z
N MET A 1 -19.06 0.22 -11.01
CA MET A 1 -18.33 -0.84 -10.28
C MET A 1 -17.14 -0.26 -9.49
N ARG A 2 -17.38 0.84 -8.75
CA ARG A 2 -16.37 1.58 -7.95
C ARG A 2 -16.99 2.13 -6.65
N GLU A 3 -18.02 1.45 -6.14
CA GLU A 3 -18.78 1.83 -4.92
C GLU A 3 -19.05 0.62 -4.01
N LEU A 4 -18.04 -0.23 -3.82
CA LEU A 4 -18.04 -1.26 -2.75
C LEU A 4 -16.82 -1.14 -1.82
N ILE A 5 -16.06 -0.04 -1.91
CA ILE A 5 -14.79 0.14 -1.18
C ILE A 5 -14.96 1.01 0.10
N LEU A 6 -16.19 1.48 0.39
CA LEU A 6 -16.48 2.31 1.57
C LEU A 6 -17.58 1.71 2.46
N ALA A 7 -17.51 0.39 2.72
CA ALA A 7 -18.27 -0.22 3.81
C ALA A 7 -17.32 -0.58 4.96
N THR A 8 -17.34 0.28 5.98
CA THR A 8 -17.10 0.01 7.41
C THR A 8 -15.66 -0.25 7.89
N CYS A 9 -15.04 0.83 8.37
CA CYS A 9 -14.34 0.95 9.67
C CYS A 9 -14.92 -0.03 10.73
N HIS A 10 -14.21 -0.81 11.57
CA HIS A 10 -13.00 -0.59 12.36
C HIS A 10 -12.38 -1.95 12.77
N ASP A 11 -11.05 -2.07 12.81
CA ASP A 11 -10.21 -2.98 13.63
C ASP A 11 -10.51 -4.49 13.75
N ALA A 12 -11.59 -5.04 13.21
CA ALA A 12 -11.89 -6.46 13.29
C ALA A 12 -11.38 -7.16 12.02
N ARG A 13 -10.41 -8.07 12.19
CA ARG A 13 -10.08 -9.06 11.16
C ARG A 13 -11.39 -9.76 10.76
N PRO A 14 -11.76 -9.82 9.47
CA PRO A 14 -13.04 -10.41 9.09
C PRO A 14 -13.10 -11.84 9.62
N GLU A 15 -14.14 -12.20 10.36
CA GLU A 15 -14.23 -13.53 10.97
C GLU A 15 -14.66 -14.58 9.94
N SER A 16 -15.42 -14.18 8.90
CA SER A 16 -15.88 -15.10 7.88
C SER A 16 -14.78 -15.37 6.83
N PRO A 17 -14.55 -16.64 6.44
CA PRO A 17 -13.56 -16.99 5.41
C PRO A 17 -13.71 -16.22 4.08
N PRO A 18 -14.94 -15.95 3.57
CA PRO A 18 -15.09 -15.16 2.35
C PRO A 18 -14.64 -13.71 2.49
N ALA A 19 -14.86 -13.09 3.66
CA ALA A 19 -14.45 -11.72 3.90
C ALA A 19 -12.93 -11.61 4.09
N GLN A 20 -12.29 -12.62 4.70
CA GLN A 20 -10.82 -12.71 4.77
C GLN A 20 -10.20 -12.78 3.38
N LEU A 21 -10.75 -13.62 2.51
CA LEU A 21 -10.27 -13.76 1.13
C LEU A 21 -10.43 -12.46 0.33
N LEU A 22 -11.54 -11.74 0.50
CA LEU A 22 -11.75 -10.46 -0.16
C LEU A 22 -10.70 -9.42 0.28
N CYS A 23 -10.44 -9.32 1.59
CA CYS A 23 -9.37 -8.45 2.10
C CYS A 23 -7.99 -8.83 1.55
N ASP A 24 -7.71 -10.13 1.43
CA ASP A 24 -6.44 -10.60 0.87
C ASP A 24 -6.28 -10.24 -0.61
N VAL A 25 -7.35 -10.33 -1.38
CA VAL A 25 -7.38 -9.88 -2.79
C VAL A 25 -7.13 -8.38 -2.89
N ASP A 26 -7.76 -7.57 -2.04
CA ASP A 26 -7.55 -6.11 -2.03
C ASP A 26 -6.10 -5.74 -1.66
N LEU A 27 -5.48 -6.51 -0.77
CA LEU A 27 -4.10 -6.30 -0.33
C LEU A 27 -3.06 -6.98 -1.23
N ALA A 28 -3.46 -7.79 -2.21
CA ALA A 28 -2.57 -8.58 -3.05
C ALA A 28 -1.53 -7.73 -3.78
N VAL A 29 -1.88 -6.48 -4.13
CA VAL A 29 -0.97 -5.53 -4.78
C VAL A 29 0.26 -5.22 -3.92
N LEU A 30 0.15 -5.28 -2.59
CA LEU A 30 1.29 -5.13 -1.69
C LEU A 30 2.33 -6.22 -1.96
N GLY A 31 1.90 -7.44 -2.25
CA GLY A 31 2.77 -8.58 -2.54
C GLY A 31 3.16 -8.76 -4.01
N ALA A 32 2.86 -7.79 -4.88
CA ALA A 32 3.30 -7.83 -6.27
C ALA A 32 4.82 -7.69 -6.40
N ASP A 33 5.39 -8.06 -7.56
CA ASP A 33 6.80 -7.81 -7.84
C ASP A 33 7.12 -6.31 -7.73
N ALA A 34 8.37 -6.00 -7.35
CA ALA A 34 8.79 -4.63 -6.99
C ALA A 34 8.46 -3.58 -8.05
N ASP A 35 8.67 -3.89 -9.34
CA ASP A 35 8.38 -2.98 -10.45
C ASP A 35 6.88 -2.66 -10.55
N ARG A 36 6.03 -3.68 -10.36
CA ARG A 36 4.58 -3.51 -10.40
C ARG A 36 4.08 -2.71 -9.19
N TYR A 37 4.67 -2.94 -8.02
CA TYR A 37 4.36 -2.17 -6.82
C TYR A 37 4.78 -0.70 -6.96
N ALA A 38 5.96 -0.43 -7.51
CA ALA A 38 6.43 0.93 -7.76
C ALA A 38 5.51 1.67 -8.75
N GLU A 39 5.06 1.00 -9.83
CA GLU A 39 4.08 1.56 -10.75
C GLU A 39 2.74 1.86 -10.04
N PHE A 40 2.27 0.94 -9.20
CA PHE A 40 1.08 1.14 -8.39
C PHE A 40 1.19 2.38 -7.48
N GLU A 41 2.32 2.60 -6.80
CA GLU A 41 2.52 3.81 -5.98
C GLU A 41 2.44 5.10 -6.82
N LEU A 42 2.96 5.10 -8.04
CA LEU A 42 2.84 6.24 -8.96
C LEU A 42 1.40 6.49 -9.37
N GLN A 43 0.63 5.43 -9.63
CA GLN A 43 -0.80 5.52 -9.93
C GLN A 43 -1.58 6.08 -8.74
N VAL A 44 -1.32 5.59 -7.52
CA VAL A 44 -1.93 6.12 -6.28
C VAL A 44 -1.57 7.60 -6.08
N ARG A 45 -0.32 8.01 -6.34
CA ARG A 45 0.10 9.42 -6.25
C ARG A 45 -0.64 10.28 -7.27
N ALA A 46 -0.86 9.78 -8.48
CA ALA A 46 -1.58 10.47 -9.55
C ALA A 46 -3.09 10.60 -9.24
N GLU A 47 -3.73 9.59 -8.65
CA GLU A 47 -5.13 9.68 -8.21
C GLU A 47 -5.33 10.77 -7.15
N HIS A 48 -4.32 10.98 -6.29
CA HIS A 48 -4.31 12.00 -5.24
C HIS A 48 -3.54 13.27 -5.66
N TRP A 49 -3.46 13.57 -6.95
CA TRP A 49 -2.71 14.74 -7.47
C TRP A 49 -3.11 16.06 -6.80
N TRP A 50 -4.40 16.18 -6.44
CA TRP A 50 -5.00 17.35 -5.80
C TRP A 50 -4.59 17.52 -4.33
N MET A 51 -4.04 16.49 -3.69
CA MET A 51 -3.60 16.56 -2.30
C MET A 51 -2.19 17.16 -2.18
N PRO A 52 -1.95 18.11 -1.25
CA PRO A 52 -0.62 18.64 -1.00
C PRO A 52 0.38 17.53 -0.67
N THR A 53 1.59 17.60 -1.24
CA THR A 53 2.59 16.53 -1.14
C THR A 53 2.92 16.14 0.30
N ALA A 54 3.02 17.10 1.23
CA ALA A 54 3.29 16.80 2.64
C ALA A 54 2.15 16.01 3.30
N LEU A 55 0.90 16.36 2.99
CA LEU A 55 -0.28 15.66 3.51
C LEU A 55 -0.39 14.26 2.90
N TYR A 56 -0.18 14.13 1.58
CA TYR A 56 -0.12 12.83 0.91
C TYR A 56 0.91 11.91 1.56
N ARG A 57 2.14 12.40 1.75
CA ARG A 57 3.21 11.58 2.31
C ARG A 57 2.90 11.13 3.73
N LYS A 58 2.40 12.03 4.57
CA LYS A 58 1.99 11.70 5.94
C LYS A 58 0.92 10.60 5.92
N HIS A 59 -0.16 10.81 5.16
CA HIS A 59 -1.28 9.88 5.11
C HIS A 59 -0.89 8.52 4.52
N ARG A 60 -0.05 8.51 3.48
CA ARG A 60 0.46 7.27 2.87
C ARG A 60 1.38 6.52 3.85
N ALA A 61 2.26 7.22 4.56
CA ALA A 61 3.14 6.61 5.55
C ALA A 61 2.36 5.99 6.71
N GLU A 62 1.28 6.64 7.17
CA GLU A 62 0.39 6.10 8.20
C GLU A 62 -0.26 4.79 7.74
N ILE A 63 -0.77 4.73 6.51
CA ILE A 63 -1.36 3.51 5.92
C ILE A 63 -0.32 2.38 5.86
N LEU A 64 0.85 2.62 5.26
CA LEU A 64 1.89 1.61 5.12
C LEU A 64 2.42 1.12 6.48
N THR A 65 2.59 2.04 7.44
CA THR A 65 2.97 1.71 8.81
C THR A 65 1.92 0.84 9.50
N SER A 66 0.63 1.11 9.27
CA SER A 66 -0.45 0.30 9.84
C SER A 66 -0.39 -1.16 9.37
N TYR A 67 -0.03 -1.41 8.10
CA TYR A 67 0.17 -2.76 7.59
C TYR A 67 1.47 -3.39 8.11
N ALA A 68 2.56 -2.63 8.17
CA ALA A 68 3.85 -3.12 8.67
C ALA A 68 3.77 -3.65 10.11
N ARG A 69 2.92 -3.03 10.94
CA ARG A 69 2.71 -3.40 12.35
C ARG A 69 1.88 -4.67 12.55
N ARG A 70 1.22 -5.19 11.52
CA ARG A 70 0.41 -6.41 11.64
C ARG A 70 1.34 -7.63 11.79
N PRO A 71 1.00 -8.61 12.65
CA PRO A 71 1.70 -9.89 12.69
C PRO A 71 1.71 -10.60 11.33
N SER A 72 0.62 -10.45 10.58
CA SER A 72 0.45 -10.90 9.20
C SER A 72 -0.33 -9.86 8.40
N ILE A 73 0.13 -9.53 7.19
CA ILE A 73 -0.58 -8.64 6.27
C ILE A 73 -1.80 -9.37 5.70
N PHE A 74 -1.62 -10.66 5.35
CA PHE A 74 -2.66 -11.50 4.78
C PHE A 74 -3.35 -12.41 5.81
N ALA A 75 -4.66 -12.54 5.67
CA ALA A 75 -5.54 -13.28 6.56
C ALA A 75 -5.50 -14.80 6.31
N THR A 76 -5.40 -15.24 5.05
CA THR A 76 -5.35 -16.65 4.63
C THR A 76 -3.91 -17.19 4.60
N HIS A 77 -3.76 -18.51 4.68
CA HIS A 77 -2.45 -19.15 4.71
C HIS A 77 -1.76 -19.05 3.34
N GLU A 78 -2.52 -19.30 2.29
CA GLU A 78 -2.08 -19.33 0.89
C GLU A 78 -1.52 -17.98 0.46
N PHE A 79 -2.17 -16.88 0.85
CA PHE A 79 -1.66 -15.54 0.57
C PHE A 79 -0.43 -15.21 1.40
N ARG A 80 -0.38 -15.64 2.67
CA ARG A 80 0.82 -15.43 3.49
C ARG A 80 2.05 -16.10 2.89
N GLU A 81 1.94 -17.37 2.52
CA GLU A 81 3.05 -18.10 1.91
C GLU A 81 3.52 -17.46 0.61
N ARG A 82 2.59 -16.98 -0.21
CA ARG A 82 2.91 -16.46 -1.54
C ARG A 82 3.36 -15.01 -1.55
N PHE A 83 2.82 -14.16 -0.68
CA PHE A 83 2.90 -12.71 -0.84
C PHE A 83 3.44 -11.96 0.38
N GLU A 84 3.45 -12.54 1.58
CA GLU A 84 3.80 -11.82 2.82
C GLU A 84 5.22 -11.24 2.77
N HIS A 85 6.19 -12.03 2.29
CA HIS A 85 7.58 -11.59 2.22
C HIS A 85 7.75 -10.41 1.26
N GLN A 86 7.22 -10.54 0.04
CA GLN A 86 7.28 -9.46 -0.95
C GLN A 86 6.51 -8.21 -0.46
N ALA A 87 5.36 -8.39 0.19
CA ALA A 87 4.58 -7.30 0.75
C ALA A 87 5.34 -6.50 1.81
N ARG A 88 6.09 -7.18 2.69
CA ARG A 88 6.93 -6.49 3.68
C ARG A 88 8.05 -5.71 3.01
N ASN A 89 8.73 -6.28 2.02
CA ASN A 89 9.79 -5.60 1.28
C ASN A 89 9.26 -4.33 0.58
N ASN A 90 8.11 -4.45 -0.10
CA ASN A 90 7.46 -3.34 -0.79
C ASN A 90 7.00 -2.24 0.17
N ILE A 91 6.45 -2.59 1.33
CA ILE A 91 6.05 -1.62 2.37
C ILE A 91 7.26 -0.86 2.90
N VAL A 92 8.37 -1.55 3.21
CA VAL A 92 9.61 -0.92 3.68
C VAL A 92 10.13 0.05 2.63
N TRP A 93 10.25 -0.40 1.39
CA TRP A 93 10.66 0.46 0.27
C TRP A 93 9.74 1.68 0.14
N GLY A 94 8.42 1.49 0.20
CA GLY A 94 7.45 2.59 0.13
C GLY A 94 7.65 3.62 1.25
N LEU A 95 7.90 3.18 2.48
CA LEU A 95 8.18 4.07 3.61
C LEU A 95 9.50 4.85 3.42
N GLU A 96 10.55 4.20 2.91
CA GLU A 96 11.83 4.85 2.59
C GLU A 96 11.63 5.96 1.55
N GLN A 97 10.91 5.69 0.46
CA GLN A 97 10.60 6.68 -0.58
C GLN A 97 9.85 7.91 -0.05
N LEU A 98 8.96 7.71 0.94
CA LEU A 98 8.21 8.80 1.57
C LEU A 98 9.08 9.65 2.51
N SER A 99 10.10 9.05 3.13
CA SER A 99 11.03 9.72 4.05
C SER A 99 12.12 10.53 3.32
N ILE A 100 12.63 10.03 2.19
CA ILE A 100 13.74 10.64 1.43
C ILE A 100 13.29 11.93 0.71
N GLY A 101 11.98 12.09 0.49
CA GLY A 101 11.43 13.18 -0.30
C GLY A 101 11.58 14.62 0.24
N SER A 102 12.28 14.87 1.36
CA SER A 102 12.63 16.21 1.81
C SER A 102 13.75 16.88 0.99
N ALA A 103 14.47 16.12 0.15
CA ALA A 103 15.44 16.67 -0.77
C ALA A 103 15.36 15.96 -2.14
N THR A 104 15.52 16.74 -3.21
CA THR A 104 15.74 16.27 -4.60
C THR A 104 14.59 15.54 -5.30
N PHE A 105 13.66 16.32 -5.85
CA PHE A 105 13.17 16.03 -7.21
C PHE A 105 13.69 17.13 -8.14
N ARG A 106 14.99 17.01 -8.47
CA ARG A 106 15.60 17.81 -9.52
C ARG A 106 15.26 17.13 -10.84
N TRP A 107 14.15 17.54 -11.46
CA TRP A 107 13.97 17.33 -12.90
C TRP A 107 15.06 18.12 -13.61
N THR A 108 16.14 17.46 -14.03
CA THR A 108 16.93 17.95 -15.15
C THR A 108 16.59 17.10 -16.36
N ALA A 109 15.58 17.53 -17.10
CA ALA A 109 15.39 17.18 -18.50
C ALA A 109 15.52 18.48 -19.31
N ARG A 110 16.76 18.73 -19.74
CA ARG A 110 17.17 19.25 -21.06
C ARG A 110 16.08 19.99 -21.87
N PHE A 111 16.29 21.29 -22.03
CA PHE A 111 16.11 21.97 -23.33
C PHE A 111 17.50 22.34 -23.85
#